data_AF-A0A371R5W9-F1
#
_entry.id   AF-A0A371R5W9-F1
#
_cell.length_a   1.000
_cell.length_b   1.000
_cell.length_c   1.000
_cell.angle_alpha   90.00
_cell.angle_beta   90.00
_cell.angle_gamma   90.00
#
_symmetry.space_group_name_H-M   'P 1'
#
loop_
_entity.id
_entity.type
_entity.pdbx_description
1 polymer ?
#
loop_
_entity_poly.entity_id
_entity_poly.type
_entity_poly.pdbx_seq_one_letter_code
_entity_poly.pdbx_strand_id
1 'polypeptide(L)'
;MFVQYVRYSPVGEYLRLVIMQRLTKGPATVEEINGLAKKVVEGVGIKYDWRVWPELLRREILIKDGVVELTKEGRWIYEQTKEEVLEYVKRFLRTVTCCLDVS
;
A
#
# COMPACT_ATOMS: atom_id res chain seq x y z
N MET A 1 23.26 2.36 5.46
CA MET A 1 22.83 1.00 5.82
C MET A 1 21.68 0.67 4.88
N PHE A 2 21.88 -0.25 3.92
CA PHE A 2 20.84 -0.64 2.97
C PHE A 2 19.76 -1.40 3.73
N VAL A 3 18.71 -0.71 4.12
CA VAL A 3 17.52 -1.37 4.67
C VAL A 3 16.86 -2.05 3.46
N GLN A 4 16.70 -3.37 3.48
CA GLN A 4 15.84 -4.01 2.49
C GLN A 4 14.41 -3.51 2.73
N TYR A 5 13.98 -2.51 1.95
CA TYR A 5 12.67 -1.88 2.10
C TYR A 5 11.55 -2.67 1.43
N VAL A 6 11.91 -3.58 0.53
CA VAL A 6 11.02 -4.60 -0.03
C VAL A 6 10.89 -5.75 0.98
N ARG A 7 9.71 -5.87 1.57
CA ARG A 7 9.35 -6.89 2.57
C ARG A 7 8.44 -7.96 2.00
N TYR A 8 7.65 -7.63 0.99
CA TYR A 8 6.60 -8.49 0.46
C TYR A 8 6.76 -8.74 -1.05
N SER A 9 5.91 -9.63 -1.57
CA SER A 9 5.75 -9.81 -3.02
C SER A 9 5.44 -8.47 -3.72
N PRO A 10 5.69 -8.33 -5.04
CA PRO A 10 5.37 -7.11 -5.79
C PRO A 10 3.92 -6.63 -5.61
N VAL A 11 2.95 -7.55 -5.55
CA VAL A 11 1.54 -7.22 -5.33
C VAL A 11 1.29 -6.72 -3.90
N GLY A 12 1.94 -7.33 -2.91
CA GLY A 12 1.85 -6.91 -1.52
C GLY A 12 2.48 -5.53 -1.28
N GLU A 13 3.64 -5.26 -1.88
CA GLU A 13 4.25 -3.92 -1.85
C GLU A 13 3.41 -2.88 -2.58
N TYR A 14 2.78 -3.26 -3.69
CA TYR A 14 1.89 -2.36 -4.41
C TYR A 14 0.65 -2.00 -3.58
N LEU A 15 0.02 -2.98 -2.93
CA LEU A 15 -1.07 -2.76 -1.97
C LEU A 15 -0.66 -1.83 -0.84
N ARG A 16 0.49 -2.12 -0.22
CA ARG A 16 1.07 -1.32 0.87
C ARG A 16 1.27 0.13 0.44
N LEU A 17 1.88 0.34 -0.73
CA LEU A 17 2.14 1.68 -1.29
C LEU A 17 0.85 2.47 -1.52
N VAL A 18 -0.13 1.88 -2.21
CA VAL A 18 -1.38 2.56 -2.59
C VAL A 18 -2.23 2.90 -1.36
N ILE A 19 -2.31 1.99 -0.38
CA ILE A 19 -3.05 2.22 0.86
C ILE A 19 -2.38 3.33 1.68
N MET A 20 -1.06 3.28 1.86
CA MET A 20 -0.32 4.32 2.60
C MET A 20 -0.47 5.68 1.91
N GLN A 21 -0.35 5.74 0.58
CA GLN A 21 -0.59 6.96 -0.20
C GLN A 21 -2.00 7.51 0.04
N ARG A 22 -3.04 6.66 0.02
CA ARG A 22 -4.41 7.09 0.32
C ARG A 22 -4.52 7.66 1.73
N LEU A 23 -3.90 7.01 2.73
CA LEU A 23 -3.95 7.45 4.12
C LEU A 23 -3.11 8.70 4.41
N THR A 24 -2.14 9.06 3.55
CA THR A 24 -1.45 10.36 3.68
C THR A 24 -2.38 11.56 3.56
N LYS A 25 -3.49 11.41 2.82
CA LYS A 25 -4.55 12.43 2.63
C LYS A 25 -5.47 12.55 3.84
N GLY A 26 -5.39 11.63 4.79
CA GLY A 26 -6.20 11.58 5.99
C GLY A 26 -6.78 10.19 6.25
N PRO A 27 -7.44 10.01 7.41
CA PRO A 27 -8.12 8.77 7.78
C PRO A 27 -9.10 8.29 6.70
N ALA A 28 -9.31 6.97 6.64
CA ALA A 28 -10.27 6.35 5.72
C ALA A 28 -10.98 5.18 6.41
N THR A 29 -12.18 4.82 5.97
CA THR A 29 -12.87 3.66 6.55
C THR A 29 -12.26 2.35 6.06
N VAL A 30 -12.43 1.28 6.85
CA VAL A 30 -12.02 -0.07 6.44
C VAL A 30 -12.69 -0.48 5.12
N GLU A 31 -13.94 -0.09 4.90
CA GLU A 31 -14.68 -0.36 3.66
C GLU A 31 -14.03 0.33 2.45
N GLU A 32 -13.59 1.58 2.61
CA GLU A 32 -12.89 2.32 1.57
C GLU A 32 -11.56 1.64 1.22
N ILE A 33 -10.77 1.27 2.23
CA ILE A 33 -9.50 0.60 2.04
C ILE A 33 -9.70 -0.79 1.41
N ASN A 34 -10.73 -1.54 1.81
CA ASN A 34 -11.09 -2.81 1.17
C ASN A 34 -11.42 -2.62 -0.31
N GLY A 35 -12.21 -1.59 -0.64
CA GLY A 35 -12.53 -1.25 -2.03
C GLY A 35 -11.29 -0.91 -2.85
N LEU A 36 -10.36 -0.16 -2.26
CA LEU A 36 -9.08 0.19 -2.88
C LEU A 36 -8.20 -1.05 -3.09
N ALA A 37 -8.02 -1.88 -2.06
CA ALA A 37 -7.21 -3.08 -2.10
C ALA A 37 -7.73 -4.07 -3.16
N LYS A 38 -9.05 -4.25 -3.21
CA LYS A 38 -9.71 -5.10 -4.21
C LYS A 38 -9.43 -4.59 -5.63
N LYS A 39 -9.65 -3.29 -5.89
CA LYS A 39 -9.39 -2.67 -7.21
C LYS A 39 -7.93 -2.85 -7.64
N VAL A 40 -6.99 -2.66 -6.72
CA VAL A 40 -5.55 -2.84 -6.97
C VAL A 40 -5.25 -4.27 -7.42
N VAL A 41 -5.72 -5.26 -6.66
CA VAL A 41 -5.46 -6.67 -6.98
C VAL A 41 -6.14 -7.10 -8.29
N GLU A 42 -7.38 -6.70 -8.51
CA GLU A 42 -8.12 -6.98 -9.75
C GLU A 42 -7.44 -6.34 -10.96
N GLY A 43 -6.94 -5.11 -10.84
CA GLY A 43 -6.24 -4.40 -11.90
C GLY A 43 -4.87 -5.00 -12.26
N VAL A 44 -4.22 -5.71 -11.32
CA VAL A 44 -2.98 -6.44 -11.58
C VAL A 44 -3.23 -7.74 -12.35
N GLY A 45 -4.44 -8.31 -12.30
CA GLY A 45 -4.80 -9.52 -13.03
C GLY A 45 -4.17 -10.81 -12.49
N ILE A 46 -3.67 -10.79 -11.25
CA ILE A 46 -3.05 -11.94 -10.57
C ILE A 46 -3.98 -12.42 -9.45
N LYS A 47 -4.05 -13.74 -9.24
CA LYS A 47 -4.75 -14.32 -8.09
C LYS A 47 -4.00 -13.99 -6.80
N TYR A 48 -4.46 -12.97 -6.09
CA TYR A 48 -3.93 -12.55 -4.80
C TYR A 48 -5.11 -12.27 -3.85
N ASP A 49 -4.96 -12.55 -2.56
CA ASP A 49 -5.99 -12.19 -1.58
C ASP A 49 -5.78 -10.74 -1.15
N TRP A 50 -6.67 -9.83 -1.58
CA TRP A 50 -6.60 -8.43 -1.20
C TRP A 50 -6.85 -8.20 0.30
N ARG A 51 -7.45 -9.15 1.03
CA ARG A 51 -7.81 -9.02 2.46
C ARG A 51 -6.63 -9.08 3.41
N VAL A 52 -5.44 -9.41 2.91
CA VAL A 52 -4.21 -9.49 3.72
C VAL A 52 -3.63 -8.11 4.07
N TRP A 53 -4.17 -7.02 3.52
CA TRP A 53 -3.65 -5.67 3.73
C TRP A 53 -3.50 -5.24 5.20
N PRO A 54 -4.38 -5.61 6.16
CA PRO A 54 -4.20 -5.22 7.56
C PRO A 54 -2.93 -5.81 8.16
N GLU A 55 -2.59 -7.06 7.79
CA GLU A 55 -1.37 -7.73 8.23
C GLU A 55 -0.14 -7.12 7.57
N LEU A 56 -0.21 -6.77 6.28
CA LEU A 56 0.90 -6.13 5.55
C LEU A 56 1.32 -4.79 6.17
N LEU A 57 0.35 -4.06 6.72
CA LEU A 57 0.49 -2.70 7.23
C LEU A 57 0.47 -2.61 8.75
N ARG A 58 0.53 -3.73 9.47
CA ARG A 58 0.30 -3.80 10.93
C ARG A 58 1.14 -2.81 11.75
N ARG A 59 2.31 -2.37 11.24
CA ARG A 59 3.17 -1.38 11.92
C ARG A 59 2.89 0.06 11.46
N GLU A 60 2.45 0.21 10.22
CA GLU A 60 2.27 1.48 9.53
C GLU A 60 0.90 2.12 9.80
N ILE A 61 -0.10 1.34 10.20
CA ILE A 61 -1.48 1.83 10.41
C ILE A 61 -2.00 1.54 11.82
N LEU A 62 -3.03 2.29 12.20
CA LEU A 62 -3.92 1.99 13.33
C LEU A 62 -5.33 1.79 12.78
N ILE A 63 -6.03 0.79 13.30
CA ILE A 63 -7.44 0.55 13.02
C ILE A 63 -8.19 0.75 14.33
N LYS A 64 -9.11 1.73 14.35
CA LYS A 64 -9.93 2.04 15.52
C LYS A 64 -11.33 2.41 15.06
N ASP A 65 -12.35 1.78 15.65
CA ASP A 65 -13.77 2.07 15.37
C ASP A 65 -14.13 2.00 13.86
N GLY A 66 -13.53 1.06 13.12
CA GLY A 66 -13.73 0.91 11.67
C GLY A 66 -13.01 1.95 10.80
N VAL A 67 -12.23 2.84 11.42
CA VAL A 67 -11.41 3.85 10.76
C VAL A 67 -9.95 3.42 10.77
N VAL A 68 -9.29 3.62 9.63
CA VAL A 68 -7.89 3.34 9.39
C VAL A 68 -7.12 4.65 9.32
N GLU A 69 -6.05 4.76 10.08
CA GLU A 69 -5.18 5.92 10.13
C GLU A 69 -3.73 5.54 9.94
N LEU A 70 -2.96 6.40 9.27
CA LEU A 70 -1.52 6.24 9.16
C LEU A 70 -0.84 6.67 10.46
N THR A 71 0.02 5.82 11.02
CA THR A 71 0.80 6.19 12.20
C THR A 71 1.90 7.19 11.83
N LYS A 72 2.49 7.85 12.84
CA LYS A 72 3.68 8.69 12.63
C LYS A 72 4.84 7.88 12.03
N GLU A 73 5.05 6.66 12.52
CA GLU A 73 6.06 5.73 11.99
C GLU A 73 5.70 5.32 10.55
N GLY A 74 4.44 4.98 10.28
CA GLY A 74 3.97 4.62 8.94
C GLY A 74 4.14 5.74 7.92
N ARG A 75 3.85 6.99 8.31
CA ARG A 75 4.09 8.17 7.47
C ARG A 75 5.56 8.36 7.17
N TRP A 76 6.42 8.27 8.18
CA TRP A 76 7.85 8.38 8.00
C TRP A 76 8.39 7.27 7.07
N ILE A 77 7.97 6.02 7.29
CA ILE A 77 8.34 4.90 6.42
C ILE A 77 7.88 5.16 4.98
N TYR A 78 6.62 5.57 4.77
CA TYR A 78 6.10 5.88 3.43
C TYR A 78 6.99 6.91 2.71
N GLU A 79 7.29 8.02 3.39
CA GLU A 79 8.07 9.11 2.81
C GLU A 79 9.49 8.68 2.44
N GLN A 80 10.12 7.84 3.26
CA GLN A 80 11.47 7.34 3.00
C GLN A 80 11.52 6.26 1.91
N THR A 81 10.46 5.46 1.74
CA THR A 81 10.53 4.25 0.90
C THR A 81 9.69 4.29 -0.37
N LYS A 82 8.82 5.30 -0.54
CA LYS A 82 7.84 5.33 -1.64
C LYS A 82 8.48 5.19 -3.03
N GLU A 83 9.64 5.81 -3.28
CA GLU A 83 10.27 5.83 -4.60
C GLU A 83 10.90 4.48 -4.93
N GLU A 84 11.64 3.89 -3.98
CA GLU A 84 12.27 2.57 -4.16
C GLU A 84 11.22 1.47 -4.32
N VAL A 85 10.17 1.50 -3.49
CA VAL A 85 9.07 0.54 -3.60
C VAL A 85 8.32 0.71 -4.92
N LEU A 86 8.12 1.95 -5.37
CA LEU A 86 7.50 2.22 -6.68
C LEU A 86 8.35 1.67 -7.83
N GLU A 87 9.66 1.87 -7.79
CA GLU A 87 10.58 1.35 -8.81
C GLU A 87 10.56 -0.18 -8.84
N TYR A 88 10.62 -0.83 -7.67
CA TYR A 88 10.45 -2.27 -7.55
C TYR A 88 9.13 -2.73 -8.15
N VAL A 89 8.01 -2.13 -7.75
CA VAL A 89 6.68 -2.48 -8.26
C VAL A 89 6.61 -2.32 -9.78
N LYS A 90 7.10 -1.22 -10.36
CA LYS A 90 7.14 -1.00 -11.82
C LYS A 90 7.97 -2.04 -12.57
N ARG A 91 9.09 -2.48 -11.97
CA ARG A 91 9.98 -3.48 -12.58
C ARG A 91 9.31 -4.85 -12.70
N PHE A 92 8.49 -5.23 -11.73
CA PHE A 92 7.85 -6.55 -11.67
C PHE A 92 6.43 -6.57 -12.24
N LEU A 93 5.66 -5.53 -11.98
CA LEU A 93 4.30 -5.35 -12.48
C LEU A 93 4.37 -4.34 -13.63
N ARG A 94 4.55 -4.84 -14.86
CA ARG A 94 4.67 -3.99 -16.07
C ARG A 94 3.43 -3.11 -16.35
N THR A 95 2.33 -3.32 -15.63
CA THR A 95 1.01 -2.68 -15.83
C THR A 95 0.60 -1.82 -14.62
N VAL A 96 1.54 -1.12 -13.98
CA VAL A 96 1.23 -0.23 -12.84
C VAL A 96 0.79 1.13 -13.37
N THR A 97 -0.40 1.18 -13.96
CA THR A 97 -0.97 2.42 -14.54
C THR A 97 -2.25 2.86 -13.86
N CYS A 98 -2.83 2.09 -12.93
CA CYS A 98 -4.24 2.29 -12.57
C CYS A 98 -4.50 3.09 -11.28
N CYS A 99 -3.54 3.21 -10.34
CA CYS A 99 -3.83 3.80 -9.02
C CYS A 99 -2.77 4.76 -8.47
N LEU A 100 -1.72 5.07 -9.24
CA LEU A 100 -0.64 5.96 -8.82
C LEU A 100 -0.61 7.19 -9.73
N ASP A 101 -1.59 8.08 -9.58
CA ASP A 101 -1.37 9.47 -9.98
C ASP A 101 -0.35 10.06 -9.00
N VAL A 102 0.92 9.97 -9.39
CA VAL A 102 1.97 10.80 -8.82
C VAL A 102 1.82 12.15 -9.51
N SER A 103 1.03 13.04 -8.92
CA SER A 103 0.95 14.46 -9.25
C SER A 103 1.32 15.28 -8.03
#